data_AF-A0A969VGZ9-F1
#
_entry.id   AF-A0A969VGZ9-F1
#
_cell.length_a   1.000
_cell.length_b   1.000
_cell.length_c   1.000
_cell.angle_alpha   90.00
_cell.angle_beta   90.00
_cell.angle_gamma   90.00
#
_symmetry.space_group_name_H-M   'P 1'
#
loop_
_entity.id
_entity.type
_entity.pdbx_description
1 polymer ?
#
loop_
_entity_poly.entity_id
_entity_poly.type
_entity_poly.pdbx_seq_one_letter_code
_entity_poly.pdbx_strand_id
1 'polypeptide(L)' 'MINQKFGLWFIQTKDEKEIIGFVGLWYFFDESQPQLVYALLPEATKKGYATEAANKILEYCFNQLGYQYV' A
#
# COMPACT_ATOMS: atom_id res chain seq x y z
N MET A 1 -10.82 -2.35 21.42
CA MET A 1 -11.01 -2.41 19.95
C MET A 1 -9.90 -1.60 19.31
N ILE A 2 -8.94 -2.26 18.66
CA ILE A 2 -7.92 -1.56 17.88
C ILE A 2 -8.66 -0.99 16.66
N ASN A 3 -8.77 0.33 16.61
CA ASN A 3 -9.35 1.04 15.48
C ASN A 3 -8.34 0.89 14.33
N GLN A 4 -8.51 -0.12 13.47
CA GLN A 4 -7.61 -0.32 12.33
C GLN A 4 -7.73 0.90 11.41
N LYS A 5 -6.66 1.71 11.33
CA LYS A 5 -6.63 2.97 10.56
C LYS A 5 -6.06 2.80 9.15
N PHE A 6 -5.98 1.57 8.65
CA PHE A 6 -5.39 1.26 7.35
C PHE A 6 -6.21 0.26 6.56
N GLY A 7 -5.91 0.14 5.26
CA GLY A 7 -6.54 -0.80 4.35
C GLY A 7 -5.83 -0.82 3.00
N LEU A 8 -6.60 -0.98 1.93
CA LEU A 8 -6.12 -0.89 0.55
C LEU A 8 -6.51 0.45 -0.07
N TRP A 9 -5.60 1.02 -0.84
CA TRP A 9 -5.80 2.23 -1.62
C TRP A 9 -5.54 1.97 -3.09
N PHE A 10 -6.36 2.54 -3.97
CA PHE A 10 -6.09 2.53 -5.40
C PHE A 10 -4.90 3.42 -5.74
N ILE A 11 -4.06 2.93 -6.66
CA ILE A 11 -3.03 3.75 -7.30
C ILE A 11 -3.69 4.37 -8.53
N GLN A 12 -3.80 5.70 -8.53
CA GLN A 12 -4.38 6.47 -9.63
C GLN A 12 -3.32 7.32 -10.33
N THR A 13 -3.25 7.27 -11.66
CA THR A 13 -2.36 8.16 -12.42
C THR A 13 -2.83 9.60 -12.32
N LYS A 14 -1.88 10.56 -12.34
CA LYS A 14 -2.22 11.98 -12.19
C LYS A 14 -2.90 12.54 -13.44
N ASP A 15 -2.45 12.10 -14.61
CA ASP A 15 -2.82 12.65 -15.91
C ASP A 15 -4.19 12.15 -16.35
N GLU A 16 -4.32 10.85 -16.60
CA GLU A 16 -5.53 10.23 -17.17
C GLU A 16 -6.52 9.76 -16.10
N LYS A 17 -6.16 9.90 -14.81
CA LYS A 17 -7.00 9.47 -13.67
C LYS A 17 -7.33 7.98 -13.69
N GLU A 18 -6.50 7.18 -14.34
CA GLU A 18 -6.68 5.74 -14.44
C GLU A 18 -6.29 5.03 -13.15
N ILE A 19 -7.06 4.03 -12.76
CA ILE A 19 -6.72 3.11 -11.68
C ILE A 19 -5.80 2.03 -12.26
N ILE A 20 -4.56 1.99 -11.79
CA ILE A 20 -3.52 1.12 -12.33
C ILE A 20 -3.11 -0.01 -11.38
N GLY A 21 -3.77 -0.11 -10.22
CA GLY A 21 -3.44 -1.08 -9.19
C GLY A 21 -3.91 -0.64 -7.81
N PHE A 22 -3.38 -1.31 -6.79
CA PHE A 22 -3.58 -0.96 -5.40
C PHE A 22 -2.31 -1.14 -4.58
N VAL A 23 -2.28 -0.49 -3.43
CA VAL A 23 -1.25 -0.61 -2.40
C VAL A 23 -1.91 -0.55 -1.02
N GLY A 24 -1.33 -1.18 -0.01
CA GLY A 24 -1.85 -1.03 1.34
C GLY A 24 -1.20 -1.94 2.36
N LEU A 25 -1.84 -1.97 3.53
CA LEU A 25 -1.49 -2.86 4.63
C LEU A 25 -2.62 -3.88 4.79
N TRP A 26 -2.25 -5.16 4.89
CA TRP A 26 -3.21 -6.25 4.98
C TRP A 26 -2.74 -7.33 5.95
N TYR A 27 -3.67 -7.89 6.73
CA TYR A 27 -3.40 -9.06 7.56
C TYR A 27 -3.56 -10.32 6.71
N PHE A 28 -2.46 -11.03 6.51
CA PHE A 28 -2.50 -12.35 5.86
C PHE A 28 -2.69 -13.42 6.93
N PHE A 29 -3.67 -14.30 6.74
CA PHE A 29 -3.95 -15.41 7.65
C PHE A 29 -4.13 -14.93 9.11
N ASP A 30 -3.46 -15.61 10.05
CA ASP A 30 -3.48 -15.33 11.48
C ASP A 30 -2.25 -14.53 11.95
N GLU A 31 -1.61 -13.78 11.03
CA GLU A 31 -0.46 -12.94 11.38
C GLU A 31 -0.86 -11.84 12.37
N SER A 32 0.02 -11.59 13.34
CA SER A 32 -0.21 -10.58 14.38
C SER A 32 0.04 -9.14 13.91
N GLN A 33 0.66 -8.98 12.74
CA GLN A 33 1.03 -7.70 12.15
C GLN A 33 0.57 -7.63 10.68
N PRO A 34 0.11 -6.46 10.18
CA PRO A 34 -0.15 -6.32 8.77
C PRO A 34 1.16 -6.39 7.97
N GLN A 35 1.04 -6.74 6.69
CA GLN A 35 2.13 -6.71 5.72
C GLN A 35 1.83 -5.72 4.61
N LEU A 36 2.88 -5.17 4.00
CA LEU A 36 2.76 -4.35 2.80
C LEU A 36 2.31 -5.24 1.63
N VAL A 37 1.24 -4.83 0.96
CA VAL A 37 0.74 -5.48 -0.26
C VAL A 37 0.60 -4.46 -1.38
N TYR A 38 0.93 -4.86 -2.60
CA TYR A 38 0.63 -4.11 -3.81
C TYR A 38 0.40 -5.03 -4.99
N ALA A 39 -0.41 -4.57 -5.93
CA ALA A 39 -0.55 -5.19 -7.23
C ALA A 39 -0.78 -4.10 -8.28
N LEU A 40 -0.25 -4.31 -9.48
CA LEU A 40 -0.41 -3.39 -10.60
C LEU A 40 -0.94 -4.14 -11.81
N LEU A 41 -1.65 -3.41 -12.67
CA LEU A 41 -1.92 -3.86 -14.03
C LEU A 41 -0.58 -4.12 -14.76
N PRO A 42 -0.50 -5.15 -15.63
CA PRO A 42 0.72 -5.47 -16.36
C PRO A 42 1.33 -4.25 -17.09
N GLU A 43 0.50 -3.40 -17.69
CA GLU A 43 0.87 -2.22 -18.47
C GLU A 43 1.42 -1.06 -17.61
N ALA A 44 1.18 -1.13 -16.30
CA ALA A 44 1.66 -0.18 -15.31
C ALA A 44 2.98 -0.62 -14.64
N THR A 45 3.46 -1.83 -14.93
CA THR A 45 4.75 -2.32 -14.40
C THR A 45 5.95 -1.63 -15.05
N LYS A 46 7.14 -1.76 -14.45
CA LYS A 46 8.42 -1.19 -14.94
C LYS A 46 8.49 0.34 -15.04
N LYS A 47 7.51 1.05 -14.47
CA LYS A 47 7.44 2.53 -14.44
C LYS A 47 7.77 3.14 -13.06
N GLY A 48 8.07 2.31 -12.05
CA GLY A 48 8.36 2.76 -10.69
C GLY A 48 7.13 3.00 -9.79
N TYR A 49 5.91 2.87 -10.31
CA TYR A 49 4.67 3.12 -9.56
C TYR A 49 4.52 2.27 -8.30
N ALA A 50 4.92 0.98 -8.34
CA ALA A 50 4.90 0.11 -7.17
C ALA A 50 5.76 0.67 -6.03
N THR A 51 6.99 1.11 -6.37
CA THR A 51 7.96 1.65 -5.41
C THR A 51 7.47 2.96 -4.81
N GLU A 52 6.96 3.88 -5.64
CA GLU A 52 6.40 5.16 -5.16
C GLU A 52 5.23 4.92 -4.20
N ALA A 53 4.26 4.10 -4.61
CA ALA A 53 3.09 3.76 -3.80
C ALA A 53 3.48 3.07 -2.48
N ALA A 54 4.36 2.06 -2.55
CA ALA A 54 4.85 1.34 -1.38
C ALA A 54 5.54 2.27 -0.38
N ASN A 55 6.44 3.13 -0.85
CA ASN A 55 7.14 4.08 0.02
C ASN A 55 6.18 4.99 0.78
N LYS A 56 5.07 5.41 0.15
CA LYS A 56 4.07 6.24 0.82
C LYS A 56 3.31 5.48 1.91
N ILE A 57 3.01 4.20 1.68
CA ILE A 57 2.39 3.34 2.70
C ILE A 57 3.37 3.05 3.85
N LEU A 58 4.66 2.81 3.55
CA LEU A 58 5.69 2.62 4.57
C LEU A 58 5.86 3.87 5.46
N GLU A 59 5.90 5.06 4.85
CA GLU A 59 5.96 6.33 5.57
C GLU A 59 4.75 6.48 6.52
N TYR A 60 3.54 6.18 6.04
CA TYR A 60 2.34 6.19 6.86
C TYR A 60 2.41 5.16 8.00
N CYS A 61 2.85 3.94 7.68
CA CYS A 61 2.98 2.82 8.61
C CYS A 61 3.91 3.17 9.79
N PHE A 62 5.10 3.69 9.51
CA PHE A 62 6.09 3.97 10.53
C PHE A 62 5.83 5.28 11.26
N ASN A 63 5.46 6.35 10.54
CA ASN A 63 5.35 7.68 11.14
C ASN A 63 4.01 7.93 11.82
N GLN A 64 2.92 7.30 11.35
CA GLN A 64 1.56 7.58 11.84
C GLN A 64 0.96 6.41 12.62
N LEU A 65 1.24 5.18 12.21
CA LEU A 65 0.73 3.98 12.90
C LEU A 65 1.68 3.44 13.97
N GLY A 66 2.97 3.82 13.91
CA GLY A 66 3.97 3.48 14.93
C GLY A 66 4.54 2.07 14.83
N TYR A 67 4.34 1.37 13.70
CA TYR A 67 4.98 0.08 13.47
C TYR A 67 6.51 0.23 13.41
N GLN A 68 7.23 -0.81 13.82
CA GLN A 68 8.70 -0.82 13.81
C GLN A 68 9.27 -1.58 12.61
N TYR A 69 8.49 -2.49 12.03
CA TYR A 69 8.80 -3.26 10.83
C TYR A 69 7.48 -3.61 10.11
N VAL A 70 7.56 -4.05 8.86
CA VAL A 70 6.44 -4.52 8.03
C VAL A 70 6.95 -5.39 6.89
#